data_AF-A0A967N7M8-F1
#
_entry.id   AF-A0A967N7M8-F1
#
_cell.length_a   1.000
_cell.length_b   1.000
_cell.length_c   1.000
_cell.angle_alpha   90.00
_cell.angle_beta   90.00
_cell.angle_gamma   90.00
#
_symmetry.space_group_name_H-M   'P 1'
#
loop_
_entity.id
_entity.type
_entity.pdbx_description
1 polymer ?
#
loop_
_entity_poly.entity_id
_entity_poly.type
_entity_poly.pdbx_seq_one_letter_code
_entity_poly.pdbx_strand_id
1 'polypeptide(L)'
;EAAARAGFAPDVIPGEYVAEAAVQALGEADDLQGKRVLLPRSTGARDALPRGLRELGATLEVVAAYHTVSVSERTEALRRLIDAEVVDLITFTASSTVRGFHESIGSDVGGAVVAAIGPITAETARELGYEVAAVAREYTIPGLVEACERWARERSPREP
;
A
#
# COMPACT_ATOMS: atom_id res chain seq x y z
N GLU A 1 6.39 10.52 -12.60
CA GLU A 1 5.19 11.02 -13.32
C GLU A 1 4.55 12.26 -12.69
N ALA A 2 4.08 12.22 -11.44
CA ALA A 2 3.38 13.36 -10.83
C ALA A 2 4.21 14.65 -10.81
N ALA A 3 5.51 14.55 -10.48
CA ALA A 3 6.44 15.68 -10.55
C ALA A 3 6.49 16.32 -11.94
N ALA A 4 6.62 15.50 -13.00
CA ALA A 4 6.65 15.98 -14.38
C ALA A 4 5.35 16.69 -14.78
N ARG A 5 4.18 16.18 -14.36
CA ARG A 5 2.89 16.85 -14.58
C ARG A 5 2.80 18.20 -13.88
N ALA A 6 3.50 18.37 -12.76
CA ALA A 6 3.60 19.63 -12.03
C ALA A 6 4.74 20.55 -12.56
N GLY A 7 5.42 20.16 -13.64
CA GLY A 7 6.51 20.94 -14.24
C GLY A 7 7.88 20.73 -13.59
N PHE A 8 8.03 19.74 -12.72
CA PHE A 8 9.31 19.39 -12.09
C PHE A 8 9.95 18.19 -12.78
N ALA A 9 11.21 18.33 -13.19
CA ALA A 9 12.03 17.22 -13.67
C ALA A 9 12.86 16.69 -12.49
N PRO A 10 12.64 15.45 -12.01
CA PRO A 10 13.48 14.89 -10.96
C PRO A 10 14.89 14.59 -11.49
N ASP A 11 15.91 15.09 -10.81
CA ASP A 11 17.32 14.80 -11.14
C ASP A 11 17.71 13.36 -10.76
N VAL A 12 17.04 12.80 -9.75
CA VAL A 12 17.31 11.46 -9.21
C VAL A 12 16.00 10.68 -9.11
N ILE A 13 16.01 9.45 -9.64
CA ILE A 13 14.92 8.48 -9.48
C ILE A 13 15.58 7.16 -9.03
N PRO A 14 15.24 6.62 -7.85
CA PRO A 14 15.81 5.36 -7.40
C PRO A 14 15.35 4.18 -8.27
N GLY A 15 16.21 3.17 -8.42
CA GLY A 15 15.89 1.96 -9.17
C GLY A 15 14.85 1.06 -8.49
N GLU A 16 14.67 1.21 -7.18
CA GLU A 16 13.69 0.47 -6.39
C GLU A 16 12.80 1.42 -5.59
N TYR A 17 11.55 1.02 -5.36
CA TYR A 17 10.55 1.80 -4.65
C TYR A 17 10.63 1.61 -3.11
N VAL A 18 11.84 1.69 -2.55
CA VAL A 18 12.11 1.57 -1.11
C VAL A 18 12.93 2.75 -0.60
N ALA A 19 12.85 3.02 0.71
CA ALA A 19 13.49 4.18 1.32
C ALA A 19 15.02 4.13 1.21
N GLU A 20 15.59 2.94 1.37
CA GLU A 20 17.01 2.65 1.35
C GLU A 20 17.62 2.95 -0.04
N ALA A 21 16.94 2.51 -1.10
CA ALA A 21 17.33 2.81 -2.47
C ALA A 21 17.28 4.31 -2.78
N ALA A 22 16.33 5.04 -2.19
CA ALA A 22 16.27 6.50 -2.32
C ALA A 22 17.43 7.20 -1.59
N VAL A 23 17.81 6.75 -0.40
CA VAL A 23 18.97 7.28 0.34
C VAL A 23 20.25 7.05 -0.47
N GLN A 24 20.43 5.83 -0.98
CA GLN A 24 21.59 5.48 -1.81
C GLN A 24 21.67 6.34 -3.07
N ALA A 25 20.58 6.40 -3.85
CA ALA A 25 20.56 7.15 -5.10
C ALA A 25 20.84 8.65 -4.91
N LEU A 26 20.35 9.25 -3.81
CA LEU A 26 20.63 10.66 -3.49
C LEU A 26 22.09 10.88 -3.08
N GLY A 27 22.68 9.97 -2.29
CA GLY A 27 24.09 10.06 -1.89
C GLY A 27 25.09 9.76 -3.01
N GLU A 28 24.70 8.96 -4.01
CA GLU A 28 25.49 8.74 -5.22
C GLU A 28 25.42 9.95 -6.17
N ALA A 29 24.29 10.65 -6.19
CA ALA A 29 24.08 11.79 -7.06
C ALA A 29 24.75 13.07 -6.54
N ASP A 30 24.87 13.24 -5.22
CA ASP A 30 25.38 14.48 -4.63
C ASP A 30 25.91 14.30 -3.20
N ASP A 31 26.88 15.13 -2.80
CA ASP A 31 27.34 15.19 -1.41
C ASP A 31 26.32 15.95 -0.56
N LEU A 32 25.72 15.27 0.41
CA LEU A 32 24.65 15.82 1.24
C LEU A 32 25.15 16.48 2.53
N GLN A 33 26.45 16.45 2.81
CA GLN A 33 27.03 16.99 4.03
C GLN A 33 26.70 18.49 4.20
N GLY A 34 26.00 18.84 5.28
CA GLY A 34 25.63 20.22 5.60
C GLY A 34 24.49 20.80 4.75
N LYS A 35 23.91 20.03 3.81
CA LYS A 35 22.77 20.48 3.00
C LYS A 35 21.47 20.45 3.79
N ARG A 36 20.55 21.36 3.43
CA ARG A 36 19.19 21.37 3.97
C ARG A 36 18.24 20.70 3.00
N VAL A 37 17.48 19.72 3.49
CA VAL A 37 16.52 18.96 2.69
C VAL A 37 15.12 19.14 3.27
N LEU A 38 14.21 19.65 2.45
CA LEU A 38 12.77 19.67 2.76
C LEU A 38 12.17 18.33 2.36
N LEU A 39 11.49 17.66 3.28
CA LEU A 39 10.86 16.35 3.06
C LEU A 39 9.35 16.40 3.37
N PRO A 40 8.52 16.75 2.38
CA PRO A 40 7.07 16.64 2.49
C PRO A 40 6.65 15.16 2.46
N ARG A 41 5.90 14.70 3.46
CA ARG A 41 5.48 13.29 3.57
C ARG A 41 4.15 13.10 4.31
N SER A 42 3.62 11.88 4.25
CA SER A 42 2.45 11.51 5.06
C SER A 42 2.78 11.51 6.56
N THR A 43 1.83 11.92 7.39
CA THR A 43 1.88 11.68 8.84
C THR A 43 2.03 10.19 9.14
N GLY A 44 2.98 9.83 10.00
CA GLY A 44 3.22 8.44 10.43
C GLY A 44 4.01 7.58 9.43
N ALA A 45 4.54 8.16 8.36
CA ALA A 45 5.38 7.41 7.42
C ALA A 45 6.75 7.04 8.06
N ARG A 46 7.30 5.88 7.67
CA ARG A 46 8.50 5.25 8.28
C ARG A 46 9.74 6.15 8.32
N ASP A 47 10.55 6.08 9.37
CA ASP A 47 11.72 6.98 9.54
C ASP A 47 12.97 6.61 8.75
N ALA A 48 12.96 5.51 7.98
CA ALA A 48 14.13 5.03 7.23
C ALA A 48 14.76 6.12 6.34
N LEU A 49 13.96 6.81 5.52
CA LEU A 49 14.46 7.86 4.62
C LEU A 49 14.99 9.09 5.39
N PRO A 50 14.24 9.70 6.33
CA PRO A 50 14.79 10.80 7.12
C PRO A 50 16.06 10.46 7.88
N ARG A 51 16.14 9.24 8.43
CA ARG A 51 17.31 8.77 9.15
C ARG A 51 18.51 8.63 8.22
N GLY A 52 18.36 7.92 7.10
CA GLY A 52 19.46 7.69 6.17
C GLY A 52 20.02 8.99 5.59
N LEU A 53 19.16 9.97 5.26
CA LEU A 53 19.64 11.28 4.77
C LEU A 53 20.40 12.07 5.86
N ARG A 54 20.02 11.96 7.14
CA ARG A 54 20.80 12.56 8.24
C ARG A 54 22.13 11.86 8.45
N GLU A 55 22.18 10.54 8.27
CA GLU A 55 23.43 9.76 8.34
C GLU A 55 24.40 10.16 7.22
N LEU A 56 23.90 10.63 6.08
CA LEU A 56 24.68 11.27 5.00
C LEU A 56 25.02 12.75 5.27
N GLY A 57 24.70 13.28 6.46
CA GLY A 57 25.08 14.63 6.87
C GLY A 57 24.10 15.74 6.50
N ALA A 58 22.94 15.42 5.93
CA ALA A 58 21.90 16.40 5.65
C ALA A 58 21.16 16.84 6.91
N THR A 59 20.77 18.12 6.96
CA THR A 59 19.78 18.63 7.90
C THR A 59 18.40 18.55 7.27
N LEU A 60 17.46 17.87 7.93
CA LEU A 60 16.12 17.66 7.39
C LEU A 60 15.07 18.54 8.06
N GLU A 61 14.22 19.12 7.21
CA GLU A 61 12.95 19.74 7.56
C GLU A 61 11.82 18.83 7.08
N VAL A 62 11.21 18.07 8.00
CA VAL A 62 10.14 17.12 7.67
C VAL A 62 8.79 17.81 7.83
N VAL A 63 8.00 17.84 6.76
CA VAL A 63 6.67 18.47 6.75
C VAL A 63 5.61 17.39 6.56
N ALA A 64 4.62 17.37 7.47
CA ALA A 64 3.42 16.56 7.30
C ALA A 64 2.55 17.19 6.20
N ALA A 65 2.75 16.74 4.96
CA ALA A 65 2.08 17.27 3.79
C ALA A 65 0.63 16.76 3.64
N TYR A 66 0.37 15.55 4.15
CA TYR A 66 -0.95 14.94 4.18
C TYR A 66 -1.03 13.90 5.29
N HIS A 67 -2.24 13.46 5.64
CA HIS A 67 -2.46 12.30 6.47
C HIS A 67 -3.57 11.44 5.85
N THR A 68 -3.56 10.15 6.16
CA THR A 68 -4.61 9.24 5.72
C THR A 68 -5.76 9.31 6.73
N VAL A 69 -6.99 9.48 6.24
CA VAL A 69 -8.20 9.39 7.06
C VAL A 69 -9.04 8.21 6.58
N SER A 70 -9.62 7.47 7.51
CA SER A 70 -10.62 6.44 7.19
C SER A 70 -11.92 7.12 6.76
N VAL A 71 -12.49 6.67 5.65
CA VAL A 71 -13.77 7.20 5.12
C VAL A 71 -14.86 6.17 5.39
N SER A 72 -15.88 6.54 6.16
CA SER A 72 -16.99 5.66 6.55
C SER A 72 -18.26 5.81 5.70
N GLU A 73 -18.29 6.77 4.77
CA GLU A 73 -19.49 7.12 4.01
C GLU A 73 -20.10 5.97 3.19
N ARG A 74 -19.30 4.94 2.87
CA ARG A 74 -19.75 3.77 2.10
C ARG A 74 -19.83 2.48 2.90
N THR A 75 -19.57 2.53 4.21
CA THR A 75 -19.54 1.34 5.06
C THR A 75 -20.87 0.58 5.01
N GLU A 76 -22.00 1.28 5.09
CA GLU A 76 -23.32 0.64 5.06
C GLU A 76 -23.64 0.01 3.70
N ALA A 77 -23.28 0.69 2.60
CA ALA A 77 -23.46 0.14 1.26
C ALA A 77 -22.60 -1.10 1.01
N LEU A 78 -21.35 -1.08 1.50
CA LEU A 78 -20.44 -2.21 1.41
C LEU A 78 -20.91 -3.38 2.27
N ARG A 79 -21.40 -3.12 3.48
CA ARG A 79 -21.97 -4.14 4.36
C ARG A 79 -23.16 -4.83 3.70
N ARG A 80 -24.07 -4.07 3.05
CA ARG A 80 -25.19 -4.66 2.29
C ARG A 80 -24.73 -5.59 1.17
N LEU A 81 -23.65 -5.27 0.46
CA LEU A 81 -23.12 -6.16 -0.59
C LEU A 81 -22.53 -7.45 0.00
N ILE A 82 -21.88 -7.35 1.16
CA ILE A 82 -21.36 -8.50 1.90
C ILE A 82 -22.50 -9.38 2.41
N ASP A 83 -23.51 -8.78 3.04
CA ASP A 83 -24.70 -9.49 3.57
C ASP A 83 -25.52 -10.15 2.47
N ALA A 84 -25.56 -9.56 1.27
CA ALA A 84 -26.22 -10.14 0.11
C ALA A 84 -25.42 -11.28 -0.53
N GLU A 85 -24.23 -11.60 -0.02
CA GLU A 85 -23.33 -12.65 -0.52
C GLU A 85 -22.96 -12.53 -2.01
N VAL A 86 -23.05 -11.31 -2.57
CA VAL A 86 -22.72 -11.03 -3.98
C VAL A 86 -21.23 -10.70 -4.20
N VAL A 87 -20.44 -10.72 -3.12
CA VAL A 87 -18.99 -10.47 -3.16
C VAL A 87 -18.27 -11.80 -2.93
N ASP A 88 -17.56 -12.29 -3.94
CA ASP A 88 -16.76 -13.50 -3.79
C ASP A 88 -15.33 -13.22 -3.30
N LEU A 89 -14.78 -12.05 -3.64
CA LEU A 89 -13.38 -11.70 -3.40
C LEU A 89 -13.21 -10.21 -3.06
N ILE A 90 -12.41 -9.93 -2.03
CA ILE A 90 -12.00 -8.59 -1.62
C ILE A 90 -10.50 -8.43 -1.86
N THR A 91 -10.09 -7.38 -2.55
CA THR A 91 -8.68 -7.14 -2.88
C THR A 91 -8.07 -6.04 -2.02
N PHE A 92 -6.86 -6.25 -1.50
CA PHE A 92 -6.10 -5.24 -0.77
C PHE A 92 -4.72 -4.97 -1.39
N THR A 93 -4.39 -3.68 -1.49
CA THR A 93 -3.12 -3.20 -2.06
C THR A 93 -2.15 -2.65 -1.00
N ALA A 94 -2.57 -2.60 0.26
CA ALA A 94 -1.71 -2.23 1.37
C ALA A 94 -2.27 -2.73 2.70
N SER A 95 -1.39 -2.99 3.68
CA SER A 95 -1.79 -3.30 5.05
C SER A 95 -2.68 -2.22 5.69
N SER A 96 -2.48 -0.94 5.34
CA SER A 96 -3.34 0.16 5.82
C SER A 96 -4.78 0.04 5.32
N THR A 97 -4.98 -0.42 4.09
CA THR A 97 -6.33 -0.66 3.54
C THR A 97 -7.03 -1.83 4.21
N VAL A 98 -6.29 -2.87 4.61
CA VAL A 98 -6.85 -3.99 5.40
C VAL A 98 -7.33 -3.49 6.76
N ARG A 99 -6.50 -2.73 7.47
CA ARG A 99 -6.83 -2.19 8.81
C ARG A 99 -8.04 -1.26 8.75
N GLY A 100 -8.06 -0.31 7.81
CA GLY A 100 -9.17 0.61 7.65
C GLY A 100 -10.49 -0.09 7.26
N PHE A 101 -10.41 -1.14 6.42
CA PHE A 101 -11.56 -1.98 6.12
C PHE A 101 -12.04 -2.74 7.35
N HIS A 102 -11.13 -3.33 8.14
CA HIS A 102 -11.47 -4.06 9.36
C HIS A 102 -12.12 -3.16 10.42
N GLU A 103 -11.60 -1.95 10.62
CA GLU A 103 -12.20 -0.96 11.53
C GLU A 103 -13.62 -0.58 11.10
N SER A 104 -13.91 -0.61 9.80
CA SER A 104 -15.20 -0.18 9.25
C SER A 104 -16.23 -1.32 9.16
N ILE A 105 -15.80 -2.51 8.73
CA ILE A 105 -16.68 -3.64 8.37
C ILE A 105 -16.56 -4.80 9.37
N GLY A 106 -15.42 -4.92 10.07
CA GLY A 106 -15.08 -6.08 10.89
C GLY A 106 -14.51 -7.24 10.07
N SER A 107 -14.29 -8.38 10.74
CA SER A 107 -13.75 -9.60 10.13
C SER A 107 -14.79 -10.47 9.43
N ASP A 108 -16.08 -10.30 9.75
CA ASP A 108 -17.17 -11.01 9.08
C ASP A 108 -17.38 -10.42 7.67
N VAL A 109 -16.97 -11.17 6.66
CA VAL A 109 -17.14 -10.84 5.25
C VAL A 109 -18.04 -11.84 4.53
N GLY A 110 -18.89 -12.55 5.28
CA GLY A 110 -19.75 -13.60 4.73
C GLY A 110 -18.93 -14.68 4.04
N GLY A 111 -19.35 -15.08 2.83
CA GLY A 111 -18.63 -16.06 2.01
C GLY A 111 -17.46 -15.51 1.17
N ALA A 112 -17.11 -14.23 1.34
CA ALA A 112 -16.01 -13.61 0.60
C ALA A 112 -14.65 -14.03 1.17
N VAL A 113 -13.63 -14.06 0.30
CA VAL A 113 -12.23 -14.28 0.69
C VAL A 113 -11.37 -13.10 0.24
N VAL A 114 -10.10 -13.08 0.67
CA VAL A 114 -9.18 -11.97 0.41
C VAL A 114 -8.10 -12.31 -0.60
N ALA A 115 -7.83 -11.37 -1.51
CA ALA A 115 -6.62 -11.32 -2.33
C ALA A 115 -5.72 -10.14 -1.92
N ALA A 116 -4.42 -10.38 -1.80
CA ALA A 116 -3.45 -9.37 -1.37
C ALA A 116 -2.36 -9.12 -2.42
N ILE A 117 -1.95 -7.86 -2.59
CA ILE A 117 -0.89 -7.47 -3.53
C ILE A 117 0.49 -8.00 -3.15
N GLY A 118 0.68 -8.48 -1.92
CA GLY A 118 1.98 -8.96 -1.46
C GLY A 118 1.95 -9.55 -0.06
N PRO A 119 3.07 -10.16 0.38
CA PRO A 119 3.13 -10.98 1.59
C PRO A 119 2.82 -10.20 2.86
N ILE A 120 3.29 -8.96 2.98
CA ILE A 120 3.05 -8.10 4.15
C ILE A 120 1.55 -7.77 4.30
N THR A 121 0.87 -7.51 3.17
CA THR A 121 -0.58 -7.23 3.17
C THR A 121 -1.38 -8.50 3.51
N ALA A 122 -0.97 -9.65 2.97
CA ALA A 122 -1.56 -10.94 3.28
C ALA A 122 -1.42 -11.31 4.77
N GLU A 123 -0.25 -11.08 5.35
CA GLU A 123 0.00 -11.31 6.78
C GLU A 123 -0.92 -10.43 7.64
N THR A 124 -0.99 -9.12 7.35
CA THR A 124 -1.92 -8.22 8.05
C THR A 124 -3.38 -8.70 7.96
N ALA A 125 -3.81 -9.22 6.80
CA ALA A 125 -5.17 -9.75 6.64
C ALA A 125 -5.40 -11.02 7.48
N ARG A 126 -4.45 -11.94 7.53
CA ARG A 126 -4.54 -13.15 8.37
C ARG A 126 -4.58 -12.81 9.86
N GLU A 127 -3.75 -11.87 10.31
CA GLU A 127 -3.74 -11.40 11.70
C GLU A 127 -5.10 -10.82 12.14
N LEU A 128 -5.83 -10.21 11.21
CA LEU A 128 -7.15 -9.62 11.45
C LEU A 128 -8.31 -10.61 11.21
N GLY A 129 -8.00 -11.89 10.98
CA GLY A 129 -8.99 -12.97 10.89
C GLY A 129 -9.58 -13.22 9.51
N TYR A 130 -8.99 -12.65 8.44
CA TYR A 130 -9.46 -12.91 7.08
C TYR A 130 -8.85 -14.16 6.47
N GLU A 131 -9.65 -14.90 5.69
CA GLU A 131 -9.16 -15.96 4.82
C GLU A 131 -8.48 -15.34 3.58
N VAL A 132 -7.16 -15.52 3.45
CA VAL A 132 -6.40 -15.05 2.29
C VAL A 132 -6.26 -16.18 1.28
N ALA A 133 -7.05 -16.12 0.21
CA ALA A 133 -7.09 -17.14 -0.83
C ALA A 133 -6.10 -16.88 -1.98
N ALA A 134 -5.66 -15.63 -2.18
CA ALA A 134 -4.71 -15.28 -3.23
C ALA A 134 -3.69 -14.24 -2.77
N VAL A 135 -2.43 -14.42 -3.19
CA VAL A 135 -1.37 -13.42 -3.02
C VAL A 135 -0.65 -13.24 -4.34
N ALA A 136 -0.43 -11.99 -4.74
CA ALA A 136 0.30 -11.66 -5.95
C ALA A 136 1.77 -12.10 -5.83
N ARG A 137 2.32 -12.66 -6.92
CA ARG A 137 3.75 -13.01 -7.02
C ARG A 137 4.59 -11.78 -7.31
N GLU A 138 4.09 -10.95 -8.22
CA GLU A 138 4.61 -9.62 -8.49
C GLU A 138 3.76 -8.60 -7.74
N TYR A 139 4.40 -7.71 -6.97
CA TYR A 139 3.70 -6.77 -6.09
C TYR A 139 3.19 -5.54 -6.83
N THR A 140 2.44 -5.81 -7.90
CA THR A 140 1.92 -4.85 -8.87
C THR A 140 0.42 -5.07 -9.07
N ILE A 141 -0.28 -4.10 -9.66
CA ILE A 141 -1.69 -4.28 -10.01
C ILE A 141 -1.90 -5.44 -11.01
N PRO A 142 -1.10 -5.58 -12.09
CA PRO A 142 -1.19 -6.76 -12.96
C PRO A 142 -0.98 -8.09 -12.21
N GLY A 143 0.01 -8.15 -11.31
CA GLY A 143 0.27 -9.36 -10.52
C GLY A 143 -0.88 -9.71 -9.56
N LEU A 144 -1.56 -8.71 -9.00
CA LEU A 144 -2.76 -8.89 -8.19
C LEU A 144 -3.93 -9.41 -9.03
N VAL A 145 -4.14 -8.86 -10.23
CA VAL A 145 -5.18 -9.33 -11.16
C VAL A 145 -4.94 -10.79 -11.54
N GLU A 146 -3.71 -11.15 -11.91
CA GLU A 146 -3.35 -12.54 -12.24
C GLU A 146 -3.63 -13.51 -11.07
N ALA A 147 -3.34 -13.07 -9.83
CA ALA A 147 -3.65 -13.85 -8.64
C ALA A 147 -5.15 -14.06 -8.44
N CYS A 148 -5.97 -13.04 -8.69
CA CYS A 148 -7.43 -13.13 -8.63
C CYS A 148 -7.98 -14.07 -9.71
N GLU A 149 -7.48 -13.95 -10.95
CA GLU A 149 -7.91 -14.82 -12.05
C GLU A 149 -7.57 -16.30 -11.82
N ARG A 150 -6.38 -16.58 -11.27
CA ARG A 150 -5.98 -17.95 -10.93
C ARG A 150 -6.90 -18.55 -9.89
N TRP A 151 -7.19 -17.80 -8.82
CA TRP A 151 -8.14 -18.21 -7.80
C TRP A 151 -9.55 -18.44 -8.39
N ALA A 152 -10.02 -17.57 -9.28
CA ALA A 152 -11.34 -17.72 -9.91
C ALA A 152 -11.44 -18.99 -10.78
N ARG A 153 -10.38 -19.34 -11.51
CA ARG A 153 -10.32 -20.59 -12.30
C ARG A 153 -10.35 -21.85 -11.44
N GLU A 154 -9.76 -21.79 -10.24
CA GLU A 154 -9.66 -22.93 -9.32
C GLU A 154 -10.96 -23.17 -8.52
N ARG A 155 -11.82 -22.15 -8.39
CA ARG A 155 -13.01 -22.20 -7.52
C ARG A 155 -14.19 -23.01 -8.08
N SER A 156 -14.21 -23.35 -9.37
CA SER A 156 -15.39 -23.86 -10.11
C SER A 156 -16.61 -22.91 -9.99
N PRO A 157 -17.50 -22.81 -10.98
CA PRO A 157 -18.66 -21.92 -10.85
C PRO A 157 -19.55 -22.40 -9.68
N ARG A 158 -19.94 -21.47 -8.79
CA ARG A 158 -21.13 -21.67 -7.96
C ARG A 158 -22.29 -21.89 -8.95
N GLU A 159 -22.92 -23.06 -8.93
CA GLU A 159 -24.15 -23.27 -9.69
C GLU A 159 -25.18 -22.22 -9.25
N PRO A 160 -25.90 -21.59 -10.21
CA PRO A 160 -26.88 -20.55 -9.92
C PRO A 160 -28.10 -21.05 -9.14
#